data_AF-A0A067QHX1-F1
#
_entry.id   AF-A0A067QHX1-F1
#
_cell.length_a   1.000
_cell.length_b   1.000
_cell.length_c   1.000
_cell.angle_alpha   90.00
_cell.angle_beta   90.00
_cell.angle_gamma   90.00
#
_symmetry.space_group_name_H-M   'P 1'
#
loop_
_entity.id
_entity.type
_entity.pdbx_description
1 polymer ?
#
loop_
_entity_poly.entity_id
_entity_poly.type
_entity_poly.pdbx_seq_one_letter_code
_entity_poly.pdbx_strand_id
1 'polypeptide(L)'
;MYGASSDEEKRLTMMLFSNIFDSLSKMDYDPELFGKALPCLTAIGCALPPDYSLSKNYDDEWYSSKTGTDPDGPYNPQPVNTSSVVLNNDLNNIVQQFSEHYHDAWGSKKLDNGWVLGEQWSDANEAHPRLKPYSVLNDYEKERYKEPVRESLKALLAIGWTVEHSDVEVPSNNRNSTRISSKTSPVDKATPFNYHPHPVDMTNLTLSREMQNMAERLAENAHDIWAKKEKEELTTCETAGD
;
A
#
# COMPACT_ATOMS: atom_id res chain seq x y z
N MET A 1 14.53 38.60 -38.88
CA MET A 1 13.33 38.43 -38.03
C MET A 1 13.80 38.53 -36.59
N TYR A 2 13.61 39.68 -35.95
CA TYR A 2 13.84 39.87 -34.50
C TYR A 2 12.47 39.79 -33.83
N GLY A 3 12.27 38.89 -32.87
CA GLY A 3 10.98 38.70 -32.20
C GLY A 3 10.74 37.32 -31.58
N ALA A 4 11.60 36.34 -31.81
CA ALA A 4 11.59 35.09 -31.06
C ALA A 4 12.49 35.25 -29.82
N SER A 5 11.97 34.88 -28.65
CA SER A 5 12.78 34.73 -27.44
C SER A 5 13.90 33.72 -27.69
N SER A 6 15.08 34.00 -27.15
CA SER A 6 16.24 33.11 -27.22
C SER A 6 15.98 31.80 -26.46
N ASP A 7 16.70 30.75 -26.80
CA ASP A 7 16.50 29.45 -26.13
C ASP A 7 16.88 29.50 -24.64
N GLU A 8 17.81 30.37 -24.25
CA GLU A 8 18.14 30.61 -22.84
C GLU A 8 17.00 31.33 -22.10
N GLU A 9 16.38 32.34 -22.71
CA GLU A 9 15.24 33.03 -22.11
C GLU A 9 14.03 32.10 -21.95
N LYS A 10 13.74 31.25 -22.95
CA LYS A 10 12.70 30.20 -22.83
C LYS A 10 13.04 29.23 -21.70
N ARG A 11 14.31 28.84 -21.56
CA ARG A 11 14.78 27.92 -20.50
C ARG A 11 14.58 28.53 -19.11
N LEU A 12 15.01 29.78 -18.92
CA LEU A 12 14.83 30.49 -17.65
C LEU A 12 13.35 30.69 -17.31
N THR A 13 12.52 31.01 -18.31
CA THR A 13 11.07 31.18 -18.14
C THR A 13 10.41 29.87 -17.71
N MET A 14 10.77 28.74 -18.31
CA MET A 14 10.27 27.42 -17.94
C MET A 14 10.78 26.97 -16.55
N MET A 15 12.04 27.25 -16.21
CA MET A 15 12.55 26.98 -14.85
C MET A 15 11.79 27.79 -13.79
N LEU A 16 11.50 29.06 -14.07
CA LEU A 16 10.72 29.90 -13.18
C LEU A 16 9.30 29.35 -13.01
N PHE A 17 8.66 28.93 -14.11
CA PHE A 17 7.34 28.29 -14.08
C PHE A 17 7.34 27.05 -13.17
N SER A 18 8.25 26.10 -13.41
CA SER A 18 8.32 24.84 -12.66
C SER A 18 8.57 25.07 -11.17
N ASN A 19 9.51 25.97 -10.82
CA ASN A 19 9.83 26.26 -9.43
C ASN A 19 8.64 26.89 -8.67
N ILE A 20 7.90 27.80 -9.31
CA ILE A 20 6.72 28.42 -8.70
C ILE A 20 5.60 27.38 -8.56
N PHE A 21 5.36 26.57 -9.60
CA PHE A 21 4.35 25.52 -9.57
C PHE A 21 4.62 24.48 -8.47
N ASP A 22 5.86 23.97 -8.36
CA ASP A 22 6.26 22.99 -7.35
C ASP A 22 6.21 23.56 -5.93
N SER A 23 6.44 24.86 -5.77
CA SER A 23 6.29 25.52 -4.47
C SER A 23 4.83 25.62 -4.07
N LEU A 24 3.95 26.03 -5.00
CA LEU A 24 2.52 26.16 -4.75
C LEU A 24 1.84 24.80 -4.54
N SER A 25 2.26 23.76 -5.24
CA SER A 25 1.63 22.42 -5.15
C SER A 25 1.83 21.73 -3.80
N LYS A 26 2.82 22.17 -3.01
CA LYS A 26 3.13 21.66 -1.67
C LYS A 26 2.47 22.47 -0.55
N MET A 27 1.81 23.59 -0.88
CA MET A 27 1.16 24.47 0.10
C MET A 27 -0.33 24.13 0.23
N ASP A 28 -0.88 24.34 1.43
CA ASP A 28 -2.33 24.32 1.62
C ASP A 28 -2.98 25.45 0.82
N TYR A 29 -4.21 25.20 0.35
CA TYR A 29 -4.93 26.17 -0.48
C TYR A 29 -5.30 27.42 0.31
N ASP A 30 -4.70 28.56 -0.05
CA ASP A 30 -5.04 29.89 0.43
C ASP A 30 -5.64 30.73 -0.72
N PRO A 31 -6.93 31.10 -0.67
CA PRO A 31 -7.59 31.87 -1.72
C PRO A 31 -6.89 33.19 -2.07
N GLU A 32 -6.28 33.88 -1.11
CA GLU A 32 -5.65 35.18 -1.36
C GLU A 32 -4.28 35.01 -2.03
N LEU A 33 -3.51 34.01 -1.59
CA LEU A 33 -2.22 33.66 -2.20
C LEU A 33 -2.41 33.09 -3.62
N PHE A 34 -3.26 32.08 -3.78
CA PHE A 34 -3.51 31.43 -5.06
C PHE A 34 -4.22 32.37 -6.05
N GLY A 35 -5.08 33.26 -5.55
CA GLY A 35 -5.72 34.31 -6.36
C GLY A 35 -4.71 35.27 -7.00
N LYS A 36 -3.55 35.49 -6.36
CA LYS A 36 -2.44 36.31 -6.92
C LYS A 36 -1.45 35.45 -7.72
N ALA A 37 -1.16 34.24 -7.27
CA ALA A 37 -0.11 33.40 -7.83
C ALA A 37 -0.52 32.70 -9.13
N LEU A 38 -1.76 32.22 -9.24
CA LEU A 38 -2.24 31.51 -10.44
C LEU A 38 -2.23 32.39 -11.70
N PRO A 39 -2.69 33.66 -11.69
CA PRO A 39 -2.57 34.53 -12.86
C PRO A 39 -1.11 34.77 -13.29
N CYS A 40 -0.19 34.89 -12.34
CA CYS A 40 1.24 35.03 -12.63
C CYS A 40 1.80 33.75 -13.26
N LEU A 41 1.44 32.59 -12.71
CA LEU A 41 1.87 31.30 -13.25
C LEU A 41 1.32 31.06 -14.67
N THR A 42 0.05 31.39 -14.90
CA THR A 42 -0.57 31.35 -16.24
C THR A 42 0.15 32.30 -17.21
N ALA A 43 0.48 33.52 -16.79
CA ALA A 43 1.21 34.47 -17.63
C ALA A 43 2.60 33.95 -18.04
N ILE A 44 3.32 33.31 -17.12
CA ILE A 44 4.61 32.67 -17.40
C ILE A 44 4.43 31.49 -18.36
N GLY A 45 3.42 30.64 -18.13
CA GLY A 45 3.11 29.51 -19.01
C GLY A 45 2.75 29.94 -20.43
N CYS A 46 1.98 31.03 -20.58
CA CYS A 46 1.63 31.60 -21.88
C CYS A 46 2.80 32.27 -22.61
N ALA A 47 3.90 32.59 -21.91
CA ALA A 47 5.11 33.12 -22.54
C ALA A 47 5.95 32.04 -23.24
N LEU A 48 5.65 30.76 -22.98
CA LEU A 48 6.32 29.62 -23.60
C LEU A 48 5.52 29.10 -24.81
N PRO A 49 6.21 28.67 -25.89
CA PRO A 49 5.55 27.96 -26.99
C PRO A 49 4.85 26.68 -26.47
N PRO A 50 3.70 26.29 -27.04
CA PRO A 50 2.95 25.11 -26.60
C PRO A 50 3.70 23.78 -26.80
N ASP A 51 4.68 23.77 -27.69
CA ASP A 51 5.60 22.67 -27.97
C ASP A 51 6.91 22.74 -27.18
N TYR A 52 7.12 23.82 -26.41
CA TYR A 52 8.30 23.96 -25.56
C TYR A 52 8.14 23.11 -24.30
N SER A 53 8.95 22.06 -24.21
CA SER A 53 9.15 21.28 -23.00
C SER A 53 10.64 21.27 -22.67
N LEU A 54 10.98 21.14 -21.39
CA LEU A 54 12.35 20.85 -20.95
C LEU A 54 12.71 19.41 -21.37
N SER A 55 12.90 19.19 -22.66
CA SER A 55 13.23 17.89 -23.24
C SER A 55 14.23 18.12 -24.37
N LYS A 56 15.52 18.16 -24.00
CA LYS A 56 16.63 17.63 -24.81
C LYS A 56 18.01 17.79 -24.18
N ASN A 57 18.22 18.68 -23.21
CA ASN A 57 19.53 18.85 -22.55
C ASN A 57 19.46 18.97 -21.02
N TYR A 58 18.25 19.03 -20.43
CA TYR A 58 18.12 18.93 -18.98
C TYR A 58 18.33 17.48 -18.52
N ASP A 59 17.94 16.51 -19.35
CA ASP A 59 18.17 15.11 -19.03
C ASP A 59 19.65 14.73 -19.15
N ASP A 60 20.44 15.27 -20.07
CA ASP A 60 21.83 14.83 -20.17
C ASP A 60 22.76 15.42 -19.10
N GLU A 61 22.63 16.67 -18.65
CA GLU A 61 23.52 17.14 -17.55
C GLU A 61 23.01 16.76 -16.15
N TRP A 62 21.70 16.60 -15.96
CA TRP A 62 21.12 16.12 -14.71
C TRP A 62 21.12 14.59 -14.61
N TYR A 63 20.85 13.85 -15.71
CA TYR A 63 20.91 12.39 -15.75
C TYR A 63 22.24 11.80 -16.24
N SER A 64 23.10 12.46 -17.04
CA SER A 64 24.48 11.96 -17.21
C SER A 64 25.31 12.18 -15.95
N SER A 65 24.95 13.15 -15.09
CA SER A 65 25.45 13.22 -13.71
C SER A 65 24.73 12.29 -12.74
N LYS A 66 23.66 11.59 -13.18
CA LYS A 66 22.90 10.61 -12.39
C LYS A 66 22.74 9.25 -13.08
N THR A 67 23.80 8.80 -13.75
CA THR A 67 24.10 7.36 -13.81
C THR A 67 24.75 6.85 -12.52
N GLY A 68 24.88 7.71 -11.51
CA GLY A 68 25.06 7.33 -10.13
C GLY A 68 24.49 8.41 -9.22
N THR A 69 23.72 7.98 -8.21
CA THR A 69 23.29 8.76 -7.04
C THR A 69 22.05 9.65 -7.19
N ASP A 70 20.93 9.17 -6.63
CA ASP A 70 20.01 10.00 -5.87
C ASP A 70 20.80 10.93 -4.92
N PRO A 71 20.23 12.04 -4.41
CA PRO A 71 20.90 12.88 -3.42
C PRO A 71 21.40 12.08 -2.18
N ASP A 72 20.86 10.88 -1.97
CA ASP A 72 21.19 9.91 -0.92
C ASP A 72 22.13 8.75 -1.35
N GLY A 73 22.75 8.81 -2.53
CA GLY A 73 23.61 7.73 -3.01
C GLY A 73 22.81 6.57 -3.64
N PRO A 74 23.38 5.36 -3.79
CA PRO A 74 22.63 4.18 -4.22
C PRO A 74 21.50 3.88 -3.22
N TYR A 75 20.33 3.48 -3.71
CA TYR A 75 19.16 3.19 -2.87
C TYR A 75 19.55 2.28 -1.69
N ASN A 76 19.32 2.80 -0.48
CA ASN A 76 19.70 2.14 0.76
C ASN A 76 18.46 2.02 1.66
N PRO A 77 17.73 0.89 1.61
CA PRO A 77 16.47 0.75 2.34
C PRO A 77 16.70 0.88 3.84
N GLN A 78 15.83 1.61 4.52
CA GLN A 78 15.87 1.84 5.97
C GLN A 78 14.55 1.42 6.63
N PRO A 79 14.27 0.10 6.72
CA PRO A 79 13.09 -0.39 7.41
C PRO A 79 12.97 0.17 8.82
N VAL A 80 11.74 0.42 9.24
CA VAL A 80 11.41 0.84 10.60
C VAL A 80 11.88 -0.25 11.57
N ASN A 81 12.67 0.15 12.57
CA ASN A 81 13.14 -0.79 13.59
C ASN A 81 12.01 -1.11 14.58
N THR A 82 11.49 -2.34 14.49
CA THR A 82 10.41 -2.84 15.35
C THR A 82 10.91 -3.69 16.53
N SER A 83 12.22 -3.85 16.71
CA SER A 83 12.82 -4.82 17.64
C SER A 83 12.46 -4.59 19.11
N SER A 84 12.25 -3.32 19.51
CA SER A 84 11.88 -2.93 20.87
C SER A 84 10.37 -2.87 21.10
N VAL A 85 9.55 -3.03 20.04
CA VAL A 85 8.10 -2.90 20.12
C VAL A 85 7.46 -4.24 20.47
N VAL A 86 6.76 -4.25 21.59
CA VAL A 86 5.98 -5.40 22.08
C VAL A 86 4.50 -5.06 22.01
N LEU A 87 3.73 -5.88 21.28
CA LEU A 87 2.28 -5.70 21.19
C LEU A 87 1.62 -6.17 22.49
N ASN A 88 0.67 -5.39 23.00
CA ASN A 88 -0.17 -5.79 24.12
C ASN A 88 -1.23 -6.85 23.69
N ASN A 89 -2.00 -7.36 24.65
CA ASN A 89 -3.01 -8.40 24.36
C ASN A 89 -4.10 -7.91 23.40
N ASP A 90 -4.50 -6.64 23.48
CA ASP A 90 -5.54 -6.07 22.63
C ASP A 90 -5.09 -6.02 21.16
N LEU A 91 -3.87 -5.57 20.90
CA LEU A 91 -3.27 -5.57 19.57
C LEU A 91 -3.06 -7.00 19.04
N ASN A 92 -2.68 -7.95 19.90
CA ASN A 92 -2.60 -9.37 19.49
C ASN A 92 -3.97 -9.94 19.13
N ASN A 93 -5.05 -9.50 19.79
CA ASN A 93 -6.41 -9.87 19.40
C ASN A 93 -6.78 -9.27 18.03
N ILE A 94 -6.37 -8.03 17.74
CA ILE A 94 -6.53 -7.43 16.41
C ILE A 94 -5.78 -8.23 15.34
N VAL A 95 -4.53 -8.64 15.61
CA VAL A 95 -3.76 -9.51 14.71
C VAL A 95 -4.53 -10.78 14.38
N GLN A 96 -5.12 -11.42 15.39
CA GLN A 96 -5.91 -12.64 15.23
C GLN A 96 -7.18 -12.40 14.39
N GLN A 97 -7.96 -11.36 14.71
CA GLN A 97 -9.20 -11.04 14.01
C GLN A 97 -8.95 -10.63 12.55
N PHE A 98 -7.91 -9.84 12.30
CA PHE A 98 -7.53 -9.45 10.94
C PHE A 98 -7.05 -10.65 10.12
N SER A 99 -6.27 -11.55 10.72
CA SER A 99 -5.81 -12.77 10.06
C SER A 99 -6.97 -13.67 9.64
N GLU A 100 -7.99 -13.81 10.49
CA GLU A 100 -9.20 -14.56 10.19
C GLU A 100 -10.01 -13.89 9.08
N HIS A 101 -10.22 -12.56 9.17
CA HIS A 101 -10.88 -11.80 8.12
C HIS A 101 -10.20 -11.97 6.74
N TYR A 102 -8.86 -11.93 6.70
CA TYR A 102 -8.10 -12.08 5.47
C TYR A 102 -8.22 -13.49 4.89
N HIS A 103 -8.23 -14.52 5.75
CA HIS A 103 -8.50 -15.90 5.34
C HIS A 103 -9.92 -16.09 4.82
N ASP A 104 -10.90 -15.46 5.45
CA ASP A 104 -12.29 -15.49 4.98
C ASP A 104 -12.44 -14.78 3.63
N ALA A 105 -11.78 -13.64 3.43
CA ALA A 105 -11.78 -12.93 2.15
C ALA A 105 -11.17 -13.79 1.03
N TRP A 106 -10.04 -14.45 1.31
CA TRP A 106 -9.42 -15.40 0.40
C TRP A 106 -10.34 -16.60 0.11
N GLY A 107 -10.95 -17.16 1.15
CA GLY A 107 -11.83 -18.31 1.07
C GLY A 107 -13.10 -18.02 0.27
N SER A 108 -13.74 -16.87 0.51
CA SER A 108 -14.91 -16.40 -0.22
C SER A 108 -14.61 -16.31 -1.70
N LYS A 109 -13.53 -15.61 -2.09
CA LYS A 109 -13.14 -15.47 -3.50
C LYS A 109 -12.86 -16.82 -4.17
N LYS A 110 -12.27 -17.77 -3.43
CA LYS A 110 -12.01 -19.11 -3.94
C LYS A 110 -13.31 -19.89 -4.16
N LEU A 111 -14.22 -19.89 -3.20
CA LEU A 111 -15.53 -20.53 -3.31
C LEU A 111 -16.38 -19.91 -4.43
N ASP A 112 -16.36 -18.58 -4.57
CA ASP A 112 -17.05 -17.85 -5.65
C ASP A 112 -16.52 -18.25 -7.04
N ASN A 113 -15.24 -18.61 -7.11
CA ASN A 113 -14.58 -19.13 -8.31
C ASN A 113 -14.73 -20.64 -8.48
N GLY A 114 -15.61 -21.32 -7.73
CA GLY A 114 -15.87 -22.75 -7.85
C GLY A 114 -14.88 -23.66 -7.12
N TRP A 115 -13.90 -23.11 -6.39
CA TRP A 115 -12.92 -23.95 -5.70
C TRP A 115 -13.55 -24.71 -4.53
N VAL A 116 -13.11 -25.95 -4.32
CA VAL A 116 -13.62 -26.84 -3.27
C VAL A 116 -12.52 -27.26 -2.29
N LEU A 117 -12.92 -27.75 -1.12
CA LEU A 117 -11.96 -28.35 -0.18
C LEU A 117 -11.42 -29.67 -0.75
N GLY A 118 -10.10 -29.81 -0.80
CA GLY A 118 -9.41 -31.06 -1.13
C GLY A 118 -8.22 -31.32 -0.21
N GLU A 119 -7.68 -32.53 -0.19
CA GLU A 119 -6.54 -32.86 0.68
C GLU A 119 -5.23 -32.17 0.26
N GLN A 120 -5.10 -31.87 -1.04
CA GLN A 120 -3.96 -31.18 -1.63
C GLN A 120 -4.43 -30.11 -2.63
N TRP A 121 -3.52 -29.21 -2.97
CA TRP A 121 -3.78 -28.23 -4.01
C TRP A 121 -3.86 -28.93 -5.36
N SER A 122 -4.92 -28.65 -6.12
CA SER A 122 -5.12 -29.20 -7.46
C SER A 122 -5.84 -28.19 -8.32
N ASP A 123 -5.17 -27.72 -9.37
CA ASP A 123 -5.78 -26.80 -10.34
C ASP A 123 -6.86 -27.50 -11.17
N ALA A 124 -6.60 -28.73 -11.61
CA ALA A 124 -7.53 -29.51 -12.44
C ALA A 124 -8.87 -29.82 -11.76
N ASN A 125 -8.85 -29.99 -10.43
CA ASN A 125 -10.05 -30.25 -9.63
C ASN A 125 -10.54 -29.00 -8.88
N GLU A 126 -9.92 -27.84 -9.13
CA GLU A 126 -10.16 -26.57 -8.42
C GLU A 126 -10.17 -26.77 -6.89
N ALA A 127 -9.24 -27.57 -6.36
CA ALA A 127 -9.24 -28.00 -4.97
C ALA A 127 -8.14 -27.33 -4.16
N HIS A 128 -8.45 -26.93 -2.91
CA HIS A 128 -7.47 -26.30 -2.03
C HIS A 128 -7.60 -26.77 -0.56
N PRO A 129 -6.50 -27.18 0.11
CA PRO A 129 -6.55 -27.78 1.47
C PRO A 129 -6.86 -26.80 2.60
N ARG A 130 -6.70 -25.50 2.33
CA ARG A 130 -7.00 -24.42 3.27
C ARG A 130 -8.45 -23.92 3.20
N LEU A 131 -9.31 -24.48 2.34
CA LEU A 131 -10.75 -24.11 2.27
C LEU A 131 -11.56 -24.71 3.43
N LYS A 132 -11.19 -24.30 4.64
CA LYS A 132 -11.77 -24.71 5.92
C LYS A 132 -11.65 -23.52 6.90
N PRO A 133 -12.40 -23.53 8.02
CA PRO A 133 -12.38 -22.40 8.96
C PRO A 133 -10.97 -22.06 9.45
N TYR A 134 -10.68 -20.77 9.67
CA TYR A 134 -9.38 -20.32 10.17
C TYR A 134 -8.96 -21.05 11.46
N SER A 135 -9.93 -21.32 12.35
CA SER A 135 -9.70 -22.01 13.63
C SER A 135 -9.10 -23.41 13.50
N VAL A 136 -9.34 -24.11 12.39
CA VAL A 136 -8.84 -25.48 12.14
C VAL A 136 -7.56 -25.52 11.29
N LEU A 137 -7.02 -24.37 10.89
CA LEU A 137 -5.67 -24.30 10.32
C LEU A 137 -4.63 -24.66 11.38
N ASN A 138 -3.50 -25.19 10.94
CA ASN A 138 -2.38 -25.44 11.85
C ASN A 138 -1.68 -24.12 12.23
N ASP A 139 -0.89 -24.14 13.30
CA ASP A 139 -0.27 -22.91 13.82
C ASP A 139 0.73 -22.29 12.85
N TYR A 140 1.43 -23.11 12.06
CA TYR A 140 2.34 -22.62 11.03
C TYR A 140 1.61 -21.83 9.93
N GLU A 141 0.46 -22.33 9.46
CA GLU A 141 -0.38 -21.66 8.47
C GLU A 141 -1.01 -20.39 9.04
N LYS A 142 -1.43 -20.40 10.30
CA LYS A 142 -1.96 -19.23 11.00
C LYS A 142 -0.90 -18.15 11.14
N GLU A 143 0.32 -18.54 11.49
CA GLU A 143 1.43 -17.60 11.70
C GLU A 143 1.79 -16.85 10.42
N ARG A 144 1.68 -17.48 9.24
CA ARG A 144 1.85 -16.81 7.94
C ARG A 144 0.87 -15.66 7.70
N TYR A 145 -0.32 -15.70 8.31
CA TYR A 145 -1.27 -14.57 8.25
C TYR A 145 -1.00 -13.55 9.35
N LYS A 146 -0.60 -14.02 10.54
CA LYS A 146 -0.38 -13.16 11.72
C LYS A 146 0.85 -12.29 11.58
N GLU A 147 1.94 -12.83 11.04
CA GLU A 147 3.25 -12.17 11.03
C GLU A 147 3.24 -10.84 10.27
N PRO A 148 2.71 -10.74 9.03
CA PRO A 148 2.64 -9.45 8.32
C PRO A 148 1.80 -8.39 9.04
N VAL A 149 0.70 -8.82 9.66
CA VAL A 149 -0.19 -7.92 10.43
C VAL A 149 0.49 -7.45 11.70
N ARG A 150 1.19 -8.36 12.40
CA ARG A 150 1.96 -8.05 13.61
C ARG A 150 3.05 -7.05 13.32
N GLU A 151 3.83 -7.26 12.26
CA GLU A 151 4.93 -6.36 11.90
C GLU A 151 4.40 -5.00 11.44
N SER A 152 3.26 -4.96 10.73
CA SER A 152 2.59 -3.70 10.36
C SER A 152 2.14 -2.90 11.59
N LEU A 153 1.54 -3.57 12.59
CA LEU A 153 1.16 -2.91 13.85
C LEU A 153 2.38 -2.43 14.65
N LYS A 154 3.46 -3.22 14.70
CA LYS A 154 4.70 -2.77 15.36
C LYS A 154 5.31 -1.57 14.66
N ALA A 155 5.32 -1.55 13.32
CA ALA A 155 5.82 -0.43 12.54
C ALA A 155 5.00 0.84 12.82
N LEU A 156 3.66 0.74 12.89
CA LEU A 156 2.80 1.86 13.29
C LEU A 156 3.22 2.46 14.63
N LEU A 157 3.38 1.61 15.65
CA LEU A 157 3.77 2.05 16.99
C LEU A 157 5.19 2.65 17.00
N ALA A 158 6.14 2.03 16.29
CA ALA A 158 7.52 2.52 16.18
C ALA A 158 7.59 3.89 15.48
N ILE A 159 6.69 4.14 14.53
CA ILE A 159 6.54 5.42 13.83
C ILE A 159 5.97 6.52 14.77
N GLY A 160 5.38 6.14 15.90
CA GLY A 160 4.78 7.05 16.88
C GLY A 160 3.27 7.14 16.82
N TRP A 161 2.60 6.25 16.07
CA TRP A 161 1.14 6.16 16.08
C TRP A 161 0.63 5.44 17.33
N THR A 162 -0.56 5.82 17.78
CA THR A 162 -1.32 5.10 18.81
C THR A 162 -2.49 4.38 18.16
N VAL A 163 -2.85 3.22 18.71
CA VAL A 163 -4.01 2.43 18.28
C VAL A 163 -4.88 2.23 19.50
N GLU A 164 -6.07 2.83 19.47
CA GLU A 164 -7.04 2.81 20.56
C GLU A 164 -8.38 2.30 20.05
N HIS A 165 -9.14 1.65 20.93
CA HIS A 165 -10.50 1.23 20.61
C HIS A 165 -11.40 2.46 20.63
N SER A 166 -12.04 2.78 19.50
CA SER A 166 -13.07 3.81 19.46
C SER A 166 -14.43 3.18 19.76
N ASP A 167 -15.22 3.82 20.62
CA ASP A 167 -16.62 3.42 20.88
C ASP A 167 -17.58 3.80 19.74
N VAL A 168 -17.03 4.30 18.62
CA VAL A 168 -17.82 4.63 17.44
C VAL A 168 -18.25 3.31 16.82
N GLU A 169 -19.55 3.00 16.91
CA GLU A 169 -20.16 1.87 16.23
C GLU A 169 -19.96 2.01 14.71
N VAL A 170 -18.84 1.53 14.20
CA VAL A 170 -18.74 1.14 12.79
C VAL A 170 -19.82 0.06 12.62
N PRO A 171 -20.72 0.15 11.64
CA PRO A 171 -21.74 -0.86 11.39
C PRO A 171 -21.06 -2.21 11.26
N SER A 172 -21.02 -2.95 12.37
CA SER A 172 -20.52 -4.31 12.38
C SER A 172 -21.61 -5.08 11.67
N ASN A 173 -21.31 -5.62 10.48
CA ASN A 173 -22.11 -6.71 9.93
C ASN A 173 -22.09 -7.82 10.98
N ASN A 174 -23.17 -7.86 11.74
CA ASN A 174 -23.34 -8.44 13.06
C ASN A 174 -22.52 -9.72 13.29
N ARG A 175 -21.62 -9.66 14.27
CA ARG A 175 -21.00 -10.83 14.91
C ARG A 175 -22.10 -11.59 15.66
N ASN A 176 -22.27 -12.88 15.34
CA ASN A 176 -23.15 -13.85 16.01
C ASN A 176 -24.66 -13.68 15.79
N SER A 177 -25.21 -14.38 14.79
CA SER A 177 -26.58 -14.89 14.88
C SER A 177 -26.69 -16.27 14.24
N THR A 178 -26.62 -17.28 15.11
CA THR A 178 -27.59 -18.38 15.17
C THR A 178 -28.36 -18.70 13.89
N ARG A 179 -27.94 -19.79 13.23
CA ARG A 179 -28.81 -20.93 12.92
C ARG A 179 -30.23 -20.57 12.47
N ILE A 180 -30.37 -19.95 11.29
CA ILE A 180 -31.64 -19.95 10.54
C ILE A 180 -31.51 -20.94 9.39
N SER A 181 -31.96 -22.16 9.67
CA SER A 181 -32.34 -23.13 8.65
C SER A 181 -33.54 -22.59 7.90
N SER A 182 -33.37 -22.21 6.63
CA SER A 182 -34.43 -22.32 5.60
C SER A 182 -33.94 -21.86 4.22
N LYS A 183 -33.40 -22.79 3.44
CA LYS A 183 -33.59 -23.05 2.00
C LYS A 183 -32.31 -23.69 1.45
N THR A 184 -32.33 -25.01 1.49
CA THR A 184 -31.27 -25.89 0.97
C THR A 184 -31.06 -25.62 -0.52
N SER A 185 -29.93 -24.99 -0.85
CA SER A 185 -29.40 -24.99 -2.22
C SER A 185 -28.55 -26.25 -2.40
N PRO A 186 -28.41 -26.80 -3.62
CA PRO A 186 -27.66 -28.04 -3.85
C PRO A 186 -26.17 -27.95 -3.46
N VAL A 187 -25.64 -26.74 -3.24
CA VAL A 187 -24.26 -26.42 -2.85
C VAL A 187 -23.99 -26.70 -1.35
N ASP A 188 -25.02 -26.72 -0.50
CA ASP A 188 -24.87 -26.88 0.97
C ASP A 188 -24.35 -28.26 1.39
N LYS A 189 -24.22 -29.21 0.47
CA LYS A 189 -23.65 -30.55 0.73
C LYS A 189 -22.16 -30.67 0.38
N ALA A 190 -21.53 -29.61 -0.14
CA ALA A 190 -20.20 -29.69 -0.75
C ALA A 190 -19.03 -29.22 0.13
N THR A 191 -19.26 -28.57 1.28
CA THR A 191 -18.16 -28.14 2.16
C THR A 191 -18.09 -29.01 3.42
N PRO A 192 -17.10 -29.94 3.52
CA PRO A 192 -16.72 -30.47 4.81
C PRO A 192 -16.42 -29.27 5.74
N PHE A 193 -16.89 -29.34 6.99
CA PHE A 193 -16.84 -28.26 8.01
C PHE A 193 -17.88 -27.14 7.92
N ASN A 194 -18.83 -27.13 6.98
CA ASN A 194 -19.85 -26.06 6.87
C ASN A 194 -19.22 -24.66 6.82
N TYR A 195 -18.09 -24.53 6.11
CA TYR A 195 -17.31 -23.30 6.01
C TYR A 195 -17.99 -22.33 5.05
N HIS A 196 -18.47 -21.21 5.60
CA HIS A 196 -19.12 -20.12 4.87
C HIS A 196 -18.45 -18.81 5.29
N PRO A 197 -17.36 -18.40 4.62
CA PRO A 197 -16.62 -17.21 5.00
C PRO A 197 -17.44 -15.95 4.74
N HIS A 198 -17.41 -15.02 5.71
CA HIS A 198 -18.09 -13.73 5.60
C HIS A 198 -17.08 -12.62 5.91
N PRO A 199 -16.23 -12.25 4.93
CA PRO A 199 -15.30 -11.16 5.12
C PRO A 199 -16.03 -9.85 5.41
N VAL A 200 -15.43 -9.01 6.26
CA VAL A 200 -15.87 -7.64 6.52
C VAL A 200 -15.88 -6.86 5.20
N ASP A 201 -16.99 -6.18 4.93
CA ASP A 201 -17.11 -5.29 3.78
C ASP A 201 -16.34 -3.99 4.04
N MET A 202 -15.30 -3.75 3.25
CA MET A 202 -14.45 -2.57 3.33
C MET A 202 -14.79 -1.51 2.26
N THR A 203 -15.77 -1.76 1.38
CA THR A 203 -16.06 -0.87 0.23
C THR A 203 -16.57 0.50 0.65
N ASN A 204 -17.19 0.59 1.83
CA ASN A 204 -17.76 1.83 2.37
C ASN A 204 -16.80 2.56 3.33
N LEU A 205 -15.54 2.14 3.42
CA LEU A 205 -14.54 2.81 4.26
C LEU A 205 -13.86 3.94 3.48
N THR A 206 -13.85 5.14 4.06
CA THR A 206 -13.09 6.29 3.53
C THR A 206 -12.03 6.70 4.54
N LEU A 207 -10.78 6.77 4.10
CA LEU A 207 -9.64 7.17 4.94
C LEU A 207 -9.52 8.70 4.96
N SER A 208 -9.27 9.26 6.14
CA SER A 208 -8.88 10.67 6.27
C SER A 208 -7.51 10.92 5.60
N ARG A 209 -7.17 12.18 5.30
CA ARG A 209 -5.85 12.52 4.73
C ARG A 209 -4.69 12.04 5.60
N GLU A 210 -4.86 12.15 6.92
CA GLU A 210 -3.87 11.68 7.90
C GLU A 210 -3.68 10.15 7.82
N MET A 211 -4.77 9.39 7.71
CA MET A 211 -4.73 7.93 7.57
C MET A 211 -4.17 7.49 6.22
N GLN A 212 -4.40 8.26 5.15
CA GLN A 212 -3.78 8.00 3.84
C GLN A 212 -2.26 8.16 3.92
N ASN A 213 -1.78 9.26 4.50
CA ASN A 213 -0.34 9.46 4.71
C ASN A 213 0.28 8.35 5.58
N MET A 214 -0.46 7.88 6.60
CA MET A 214 -0.05 6.73 7.40
C MET A 214 0.06 5.44 6.56
N ALA A 215 -0.91 5.18 5.70
CA ALA A 215 -0.90 4.02 4.82
C ALA A 215 0.28 4.07 3.82
N GLU A 216 0.59 5.25 3.28
CA GLU A 216 1.77 5.47 2.43
C GLU A 216 3.06 5.13 3.16
N ARG A 217 3.24 5.61 4.39
CA ARG A 217 4.44 5.30 5.20
C ARG A 217 4.56 3.82 5.54
N LEU A 218 3.45 3.11 5.75
CA LEU A 218 3.48 1.66 5.91
C LEU A 218 3.86 0.94 4.62
N ALA A 219 3.39 1.41 3.47
CA ALA A 219 3.75 0.86 2.18
C ALA A 219 5.24 1.07 1.86
N GLU A 220 5.78 2.26 2.17
CA GLU A 220 7.21 2.56 2.09
C GLU A 220 8.02 1.61 2.99
N ASN A 221 7.62 1.44 4.24
CA ASN A 221 8.28 0.50 5.14
C ASN A 221 8.22 -0.95 4.63
N ALA A 222 7.10 -1.38 4.08
CA ALA A 222 6.99 -2.72 3.48
C ALA A 222 7.92 -2.88 2.26
N HIS A 223 8.04 -1.84 1.43
CA HIS A 223 8.97 -1.81 0.31
C HIS A 223 10.43 -1.88 0.79
N ASP A 224 10.80 -1.10 1.80
CA ASP A 224 12.14 -1.12 2.39
C ASP A 224 12.49 -2.49 2.98
N ILE A 225 11.55 -3.15 3.68
CA ILE A 225 11.76 -4.50 4.21
C ILE A 225 12.05 -5.49 3.07
N TRP A 226 11.22 -5.46 2.02
CA TRP A 226 11.42 -6.32 0.86
C TRP A 226 12.77 -6.03 0.18
N ALA A 227 13.08 -4.77 -0.09
CA ALA A 227 14.29 -4.40 -0.80
C ALA A 227 15.56 -4.70 0.00
N LYS A 228 15.51 -4.56 1.33
CA LYS A 228 16.60 -4.98 2.22
C LYS A 228 16.83 -6.48 2.12
N LYS A 229 15.76 -7.27 2.17
CA LYS A 229 15.83 -8.74 2.04
C LYS A 229 16.38 -9.16 0.68
N GLU A 230 15.90 -8.56 -0.40
CA GLU A 230 16.38 -8.82 -1.77
C GLU A 230 17.88 -8.53 -1.89
N LYS A 231 18.32 -7.38 -1.34
CA LYS A 231 19.74 -7.00 -1.31
C LYS A 231 20.59 -8.01 -0.52
N GLU A 232 20.11 -8.47 0.63
CA GLU A 232 20.78 -9.51 1.43
C GLU A 232 20.89 -10.84 0.66
N GLU A 233 19.84 -11.25 -0.06
CA GLU A 233 19.84 -12.46 -0.89
C GLU A 233 20.85 -12.38 -2.06
N LEU A 234 20.93 -11.23 -2.73
CA LEU A 234 21.91 -10.99 -3.81
C LEU A 234 23.35 -11.06 -3.29
N THR A 235 23.65 -10.39 -2.17
CA THR A 235 25.01 -10.43 -1.58
C THR A 235 25.40 -11.83 -1.12
N THR A 236 24.45 -12.62 -0.62
CA THR A 236 24.70 -14.00 -0.19
C THR A 236 25.04 -14.90 -1.39
N CYS A 237 24.35 -14.72 -2.52
CA CYS A 237 24.63 -15.46 -3.76
C CYS A 237 26.02 -15.14 -4.33
N GLU A 238 26.46 -13.88 -4.26
CA GLU A 238 27.79 -13.48 -4.71
C GLU A 238 28.91 -14.14 -3.87
N THR A 239 28.72 -14.27 -2.55
CA THR A 239 29.72 -14.90 -1.67
C THR A 239 29.77 -16.43 -1.74
N ALA A 240 28.74 -17.08 -2.28
CA ALA A 240 28.68 -18.55 -2.42
C ALA A 240 29.27 -19.05 -3.76
N GLY A 241 29.64 -18.12 -4.65
CA GLY A 241 30.21 -18.41 -5.97
C GLY A 241 31.74 -18.35 -6.06
N ASP A 242 32.44 -18.06 -4.95
CA ASP A 242 33.91 -17.99 -4.85
C ASP A 242 34.50 -19.17 -4.06
#